data_AF-A0A1Y3AE55-F1
#
_entry.id   AF-A0A1Y3AE55-F1
#
_cell.length_a   1.000
_cell.length_b   1.000
_cell.length_c   1.000
_cell.angle_alpha   90.00
_cell.angle_beta   90.00
_cell.angle_gamma   90.00
#
_symmetry.space_group_name_H-M   'P 1'
#
loop_
_entity.id
_entity.type
_entity.pdbx_description
1 polymer ?
#
loop_
_entity_poly.entity_id
_entity_poly.type
_entity_poly.pdbx_seq_one_letter_code
_entity_poly.pdbx_strand_id
1 'polypeptide(L)' 'IVWGREATVSPLTDGRELADAADARLVVFDRARLLPHVEHPERFVETVEEALVAGVTA' A
#
# COMPACT_ATOMS: atom_id res chain seq x y z
N ILE A 1 -3.47 3.83 -0.70
CA ILE A 1 -2.74 3.07 -1.75
C ILE A 1 -1.75 2.12 -1.08
N VAL A 2 -1.60 0.89 -1.58
CA VAL A 2 -0.65 -0.11 -1.04
C VAL A 2 0.44 -0.39 -2.07
N TRP A 3 1.69 -0.48 -1.64
CA TRP A 3 2.85 -0.70 -2.53
C TRP A 3 3.91 -1.61 -1.91
N GLY A 4 4.62 -2.39 -2.73
CA GLY A 4 5.78 -3.17 -2.28
C GLY A 4 7.07 -2.36 -2.35
N ARG A 5 7.91 -2.40 -1.30
CA ARG A 5 9.20 -1.70 -1.29
C ARG A 5 10.18 -2.22 -2.34
N GLU A 6 10.17 -3.52 -2.59
CA GLU A 6 11.11 -4.20 -3.48
C GLU A 6 10.58 -4.34 -4.91
N ALA A 7 9.47 -3.66 -5.24
CA ALA A 7 8.89 -3.71 -6.57
C ALA A 7 9.84 -3.09 -7.61
N THR A 8 10.15 -3.86 -8.66
CA THR A 8 11.02 -3.42 -9.76
C THR A 8 10.25 -3.08 -11.03
N VAL A 9 9.05 -3.64 -11.22
CA VAL A 9 8.18 -3.32 -12.38
C VAL A 9 7.51 -1.97 -12.19
N SER A 10 7.07 -1.68 -10.96
CA SER A 10 6.53 -0.40 -10.53
C SER A 10 7.28 0.08 -9.29
N PRO A 11 8.42 0.78 -9.46
CA PRO A 11 9.24 1.25 -8.35
C PRO A 11 8.47 2.03 -7.29
N LEU A 12 8.99 2.04 -6.06
CA LEU A 12 8.35 2.76 -4.94
C LEU A 12 8.23 4.28 -5.21
N THR A 13 9.07 4.85 -6.08
CA THR A 13 8.97 6.26 -6.51
C THR A 13 7.62 6.53 -7.17
N ASP A 14 7.18 5.67 -8.08
CA ASP A 14 5.92 5.80 -8.81
C ASP A 14 4.74 5.73 -7.84
N GLY A 15 4.82 4.85 -6.84
CA GLY A 15 3.82 4.74 -5.78
C GLY A 15 3.73 6.02 -4.91
N ARG A 16 4.85 6.71 -4.68
CA ARG A 16 4.88 7.99 -3.96
C ARG A 16 4.27 9.11 -4.78
N GLU A 17 4.62 9.20 -6.06
CA GLU A 17 4.04 10.18 -6.98
C GLU A 17 2.52 10.00 -7.12
N LEU A 18 2.07 8.76 -7.24
CA LEU A 18 0.63 8.45 -7.32
C LEU A 18 -0.11 8.82 -6.03
N ALA A 19 0.49 8.54 -4.86
CA ALA A 19 -0.11 8.88 -3.57
C ALA A 19 -0.24 10.40 -3.38
N ASP A 20 0.79 11.16 -3.76
CA ASP A 20 0.78 12.62 -3.72
C ASP A 20 -0.28 13.20 -4.67
N ALA A 21 -0.30 12.74 -5.93
CA ALA A 21 -1.26 13.19 -6.93
C ALA A 21 -2.72 12.87 -6.56
N ALA A 22 -2.95 11.81 -5.80
CA ALA A 22 -4.27 11.38 -5.36
C ALA A 22 -4.68 11.91 -3.98
N ASP A 23 -3.83 12.71 -3.32
CA ASP A 23 -3.97 13.10 -1.89
C ASP A 23 -4.33 11.89 -1.00
N ALA A 24 -3.61 10.79 -1.22
CA ALA A 24 -3.92 9.50 -0.62
C ALA A 24 -2.75 9.03 0.25
N ARG A 25 -3.09 8.38 1.38
CA ARG A 25 -2.09 7.68 2.19
C ARG A 25 -1.42 6.56 1.40
N LEU A 26 -0.08 6.52 1.42
CA LEU A 26 0.72 5.41 0.93
C LEU A 26 1.08 4.46 2.08
N VAL A 27 0.72 3.18 1.94
CA VAL A 27 1.16 2.10 2.83
C VAL A 27 2.17 1.24 2.11
N VAL A 28 3.39 1.15 2.65
CA VAL A 28 4.50 0.42 2.06
C VAL A 28 4.68 -0.91 2.78
N PHE A 29 4.69 -2.00 2.02
CA PHE A 29 4.97 -3.34 2.51
C PHE A 29 6.45 -3.65 2.30
N ASP A 30 7.16 -3.91 3.39
CA ASP A 30 8.53 -4.40 3.35
C ASP A 30 8.56 -5.86 2.85
N ARG A 31 9.63 -6.25 2.16
CA ARG A 31 9.77 -7.60 1.56
C ARG A 31 8.63 -7.98 0.62
N ALA A 32 8.12 -7.02 -0.15
CA ALA A 32 7.10 -7.25 -1.17
C ALA A 32 7.62 -6.82 -2.55
N ARG A 33 7.61 -7.74 -3.51
CA ARG A 33 8.25 -7.58 -4.84
C ARG A 33 7.27 -7.34 -5.99
N LEU A 34 6.03 -7.80 -5.87
CA LEU A 34 5.05 -7.61 -6.94
C LEU A 34 3.62 -7.50 -6.43
N LEU A 35 3.19 -8.43 -5.58
CA LEU A 35 1.80 -8.56 -5.15
C LEU A 35 1.72 -8.60 -3.61
N PRO A 36 1.71 -7.43 -2.94
CA PRO A 36 1.67 -7.36 -1.47
C PRO A 36 0.53 -8.18 -0.83
N HIS A 37 -0.62 -8.29 -1.49
CA HIS A 37 -1.78 -9.05 -1.01
C HIS A 37 -1.63 -10.57 -1.16
N VAL A 38 -0.75 -11.06 -2.04
CA VAL A 38 -0.40 -12.48 -2.15
C VAL A 38 0.77 -12.82 -1.25
N GLU A 39 1.75 -11.91 -1.17
CA GLU A 39 2.99 -12.11 -0.43
C GLU A 39 2.81 -11.93 1.08
N HIS A 40 1.88 -11.05 1.51
CA HIS A 40 1.58 -10.74 2.91
C HIS A 40 0.06 -10.62 3.15
N PRO A 41 -0.71 -11.71 2.96
CA PRO A 41 -2.17 -11.64 2.91
C PRO A 41 -2.79 -11.15 4.22
N GLU A 42 -2.33 -11.63 5.38
CA GLU A 42 -2.89 -11.22 6.67
C GLU A 42 -2.63 -9.74 6.94
N ARG A 43 -1.39 -9.27 6.70
CA ARG A 43 -1.04 -7.86 6.89
C ARG A 43 -1.79 -6.95 5.90
N PHE A 44 -2.06 -7.43 4.70
CA PHE A 44 -2.88 -6.72 3.72
C PHE A 44 -4.31 -6.54 4.22
N VAL A 45 -4.96 -7.61 4.70
CA VAL A 45 -6.32 -7.54 5.26
C VAL A 45 -6.37 -6.58 6.45
N GLU A 46 -5.44 -6.70 7.40
CA GLU A 46 -5.35 -5.79 8.56
C GLU A 46 -5.22 -4.32 8.12
N THR A 47 -4.38 -4.04 7.11
CA THR A 47 -4.22 -2.69 6.55
C THR A 47 -5.53 -2.15 5.95
N VAL A 48 -6.31 -3.00 5.27
CA VAL A 48 -7.60 -2.61 4.70
C VAL A 48 -8.62 -2.34 5.81
N GLU A 49 -8.67 -3.18 6.84
CA GLU A 49 -9.55 -2.97 7.99
C GLU A 49 -9.24 -1.65 8.70
N GLU A 50 -7.96 -1.39 8.99
CA GLU A 50 -7.49 -0.11 9.56
C GLU A 50 -7.95 1.09 8.70
N ALA A 51 -7.81 0.98 7.37
CA ALA A 51 -8.16 2.04 6.44
C ALA A 51 -9.68 2.30 6.39
N LEU A 52 -10.50 1.24 6.43
CA LEU A 52 -11.95 1.35 6.46
C LEU A 52 -12.43 2.01 7.76
N VAL A 53 -11.85 1.64 8.90
CA VAL A 53 -12.16 2.28 10.19
C VAL A 53 -11.80 3.76 10.16
N ALA A 54 -10.60 4.11 9.68
CA ALA A 54 -10.16 5.49 9.58
C ALA A 54 -11.08 6.34 8.67
N GLY A 55 -11.55 5.77 7.55
CA GLY A 55 -12.47 6.44 6.63
C GLY A 55 -13.89 6.62 7.17
N VAL A 56 -14.33 5.80 8.12
CA VAL A 56 -15.62 5.99 8.83
C VAL A 56 -15.54 7.14 9.85
N THR A 57 -14.34 7.43 10.37
CA THR A 57 -14.12 8.46 11.39
C THR A 57 -13.70 9.83 10.85
N ALA A 58 -13.44 9.95 9.54
CA ALA A 58 -13.00 11.17 8.86
C ALA A 58 -14.18 11.92 8.23
#